data_AF-A0A1J3CVR7-F1
#
_entry.id   AF-A0A1J3CVR7-F1
#
_cell.length_a   1.000
_cell.length_b   1.000
_cell.length_c   1.000
_cell.angle_alpha   90.00
_cell.angle_beta   90.00
_cell.angle_gamma   90.00
#
_symmetry.space_group_name_H-M   'P 1'
#
loop_
_entity.id
_entity.type
_entity.pdbx_description
1 polymer ?
#
loop_
_entity_poly.entity_id
_entity_poly.type
_entity_poly.pdbx_seq_one_letter_code
_entity_poly.pdbx_strand_id
1 'polypeptide(L)'
;MVDSFCKAGLIEQASKWFSEMRKVGCTPNVVTYTALIHAYLKAKKVSYANELFETMLSEGCVPNIVTYSALIDGHCKAGQTEKACQIFER
;
A
#
# COMPACT_ATOMS: atom_id res chain seq x y z
N MET A 1 2.28 -11.77 9.10
CA MET A 1 1.93 -12.63 7.94
C MET A 1 1.86 -11.84 6.64
N VAL A 2 1.03 -10.80 6.50
CA VAL A 2 0.96 -9.98 5.26
C VAL A 2 2.33 -9.43 4.84
N ASP A 3 3.08 -8.82 5.77
CA ASP A 3 4.44 -8.34 5.52
C ASP A 3 5.40 -9.44 5.02
N SER A 4 5.25 -10.68 5.50
CA SER A 4 6.07 -11.81 5.03
C SER A 4 5.75 -12.20 3.59
N PHE A 5 4.46 -12.26 3.22
CA PHE A 5 4.05 -12.53 1.83
C PHE A 5 4.47 -11.40 0.89
N CYS A 6 4.35 -10.14 1.33
CA CYS A 6 4.81 -8.96 0.62
C CYS A 6 6.33 -9.01 0.35
N LYS A 7 7.13 -9.35 1.36
CA LYS A 7 8.59 -9.52 1.24
C LYS A 7 8.99 -10.67 0.31
N ALA A 8 8.19 -11.73 0.27
CA ALA A 8 8.37 -12.87 -0.63
C ALA A 8 7.87 -12.62 -2.08
N GLY A 9 7.32 -11.44 -2.38
CA GLY A 9 6.73 -11.13 -3.69
C GLY A 9 5.40 -11.84 -3.97
N LEU A 10 4.81 -12.49 -2.98
CA LEU A 10 3.57 -13.27 -3.08
C LEU A 10 2.35 -12.35 -2.90
N ILE A 11 2.21 -11.37 -3.79
CA ILE A 11 1.22 -10.29 -3.68
C ILE A 11 -0.21 -10.83 -3.68
N GLU A 12 -0.52 -11.81 -4.54
CA GLU A 12 -1.86 -12.42 -4.59
C GLU A 12 -2.24 -13.08 -3.25
N GLN A 13 -1.28 -13.73 -2.58
CA GLN A 13 -1.51 -14.33 -1.28
C GLN A 13 -1.67 -13.28 -0.18
N ALA A 14 -0.87 -12.20 -0.24
CA ALA A 14 -0.98 -11.07 0.67
C ALA A 14 -2.36 -10.39 0.55
N SER A 15 -2.85 -10.19 -0.67
CA SER A 15 -4.16 -9.58 -0.94
C SER A 15 -5.33 -10.49 -0.57
N LYS A 16 -5.20 -11.81 -0.80
CA LYS A 16 -6.18 -12.77 -0.30
C LYS A 16 -6.26 -12.73 1.22
N TRP A 17 -5.11 -12.75 1.90
CA TRP A 17 -5.06 -12.66 3.35
C TRP A 17 -5.67 -11.36 3.89
N PHE A 18 -5.39 -10.23 3.23
CA PHE A 18 -5.98 -8.95 3.55
C PHE A 18 -7.51 -8.96 3.42
N SER A 19 -8.04 -9.56 2.35
CA SER A 19 -9.48 -9.73 2.17
C SER A 19 -10.11 -10.60 3.27
N GLU A 20 -9.49 -11.74 3.59
CA GLU A 20 -9.98 -12.63 4.64
C GLU A 20 -9.96 -11.95 6.03
N MET A 21 -8.90 -11.19 6.34
CA MET A 21 -8.81 -10.41 7.57
C MET A 21 -10.00 -9.47 7.73
N ARG A 22 -10.39 -8.76 6.67
CA ARG A 22 -11.56 -7.88 6.67
C ARG A 22 -12.87 -8.65 6.81
N LYS A 23 -13.02 -9.80 6.15
CA LYS A 23 -14.23 -10.63 6.22
C LYS A 23 -14.52 -11.13 7.64
N VAL A 24 -13.48 -11.45 8.40
CA VAL A 24 -13.64 -11.89 9.80
C VAL A 24 -13.77 -10.72 10.79
N GLY A 25 -13.93 -9.49 10.30
CA GLY A 25 -14.09 -8.29 11.13
C GLY A 25 -12.79 -7.77 11.75
N CYS A 26 -11.63 -8.27 11.30
CA CYS A 26 -10.34 -7.80 11.79
C CYS A 26 -9.91 -6.57 10.98
N THR A 27 -9.75 -5.44 11.66
CA THR A 27 -9.43 -4.16 11.02
C THR A 27 -7.94 -4.10 10.64
N PRO A 28 -7.60 -3.93 9.36
CA PRO A 28 -6.21 -3.76 8.95
C PRO A 28 -5.63 -2.47 9.55
N ASN A 29 -4.37 -2.52 9.96
CA ASN A 29 -3.66 -1.37 10.53
C ASN A 29 -2.66 -0.77 9.53
N VAL A 30 -2.03 0.34 9.92
CA VAL A 30 -1.04 1.05 9.10
C VAL A 30 0.08 0.16 8.58
N VAL A 31 0.52 -0.82 9.37
CA VAL A 31 1.58 -1.76 8.97
C VAL A 31 1.11 -2.67 7.84
N THR A 32 -0.11 -3.21 7.95
CA THR A 32 -0.71 -4.06 6.92
C THR A 32 -0.89 -3.32 5.60
N TYR A 33 -1.46 -2.11 5.63
CA TYR A 33 -1.64 -1.28 4.44
C TYR A 33 -0.30 -0.91 3.80
N THR A 34 0.65 -0.41 4.61
CA THR A 34 1.96 0.02 4.12
C THR A 34 2.72 -1.13 3.46
N ALA A 35 2.66 -2.33 4.04
CA ALA A 35 3.29 -3.52 3.45
C ALA A 35 2.70 -3.89 2.07
N LEU A 36 1.38 -3.87 1.94
CA LEU A 36 0.71 -4.15 0.66
C LEU A 36 0.99 -3.08 -0.38
N ILE A 37 0.84 -1.80 -0.03
CA ILE A 37 1.16 -0.66 -0.89
C ILE A 37 2.58 -0.80 -1.44
N HIS A 38 3.56 -1.01 -0.56
CA HIS A 38 4.95 -1.17 -0.96
C HIS A 38 5.18 -2.39 -1.87
N ALA A 39 4.50 -3.51 -1.62
CA ALA A 39 4.58 -4.69 -2.48
C ALA A 39 4.00 -4.43 -3.88
N TYR A 40 2.85 -3.76 -3.97
CA TYR A 40 2.25 -3.37 -5.25
C TYR A 40 3.12 -2.39 -6.03
N LEU A 41 3.73 -1.41 -5.37
CA LEU A 41 4.67 -0.49 -5.99
C LEU A 41 5.90 -1.21 -6.55
N LYS A 42 6.48 -2.15 -5.80
CA LYS A 42 7.60 -3.00 -6.26
C LYS A 42 7.25 -3.85 -7.47
N ALA A 43 6.01 -4.33 -7.55
CA ALA A 43 5.50 -5.06 -8.71
C ALA A 43 5.06 -4.16 -9.87
N LYS A 44 5.35 -2.85 -9.83
CA LYS A 44 4.92 -1.84 -10.82
C LYS A 44 3.40 -1.76 -10.99
N LYS A 45 2.64 -2.26 -10.03
CA LYS A 45 1.18 -2.25 -9.98
C LYS A 45 0.68 -1.00 -9.21
N VAL A 46 1.06 0.18 -9.70
CA VAL A 46 0.86 1.47 -9.00
C VAL A 46 -0.61 1.83 -8.81
N SER A 47 -1.50 1.43 -9.72
CA SER A 47 -2.95 1.63 -9.58
C SER A 47 -3.50 1.00 -8.30
N TYR A 48 -3.18 -0.28 -8.06
CA TYR A 48 -3.59 -1.02 -6.87
C TYR A 48 -3.01 -0.42 -5.58
N ALA A 49 -1.78 0.09 -5.64
CA ALA A 49 -1.17 0.78 -4.50
C ALA A 49 -1.95 2.06 -4.13
N ASN A 50 -2.41 2.83 -5.12
CA ASN A 50 -3.23 4.02 -4.88
C ASN A 50 -4.62 3.67 -4.34
N GLU A 51 -5.27 2.65 -4.89
CA GLU A 51 -6.57 2.18 -4.37
C GLU A 51 -6.47 1.77 -2.89
N LEU A 52 -5.40 1.08 -2.51
CA LEU A 52 -5.14 0.72 -1.11
C LEU A 52 -4.88 1.94 -0.23
N PHE A 53 -4.17 2.94 -0.74
CA PHE A 53 -3.91 4.18 -0.01
C PHE A 53 -5.21 4.97 0.23
N GLU A 54 -6.08 5.10 -0.78
CA GLU A 54 -7.40 5.73 -0.63
C GLU A 54 -8.32 4.92 0.29
N THR A 55 -8.24 3.58 0.23
CA THR A 55 -8.96 2.71 1.17
C THR A 55 -8.48 2.95 2.61
N MET A 56 -7.16 3.03 2.81
CA MET A 56 -6.56 3.30 4.12
C MET A 56 -7.09 4.61 4.72
N LEU A 57 -7.18 5.67 3.91
CA LEU A 57 -7.70 6.97 4.30
C LEU A 57 -9.21 6.95 4.61
N SER A 58 -10.01 6.31 3.75
CA SER A 58 -11.46 6.22 3.95
C SER A 58 -11.85 5.38 5.16
N GLU A 59 -11.02 4.41 5.55
CA GLU A 59 -11.18 3.63 6.78
C GLU A 59 -10.60 4.34 8.02
N GLY A 60 -10.13 5.59 7.90
CA GLY A 60 -9.59 6.37 8.99
C GLY A 60 -8.23 5.88 9.50
N CYS A 61 -7.56 5.01 8.76
CA CYS A 61 -6.22 4.55 9.08
C CYS A 61 -5.21 5.60 8.64
N VAL A 62 -4.56 6.28 9.58
CA VAL A 62 -3.66 7.40 9.28
C VAL A 62 -2.35 6.89 8.66
N PRO A 63 -1.99 7.31 7.43
CA PRO A 63 -0.72 6.97 6.82
C PRO A 63 0.46 7.55 7.62
N ASN A 64 1.58 6.83 7.64
CA ASN A 64 2.79 7.31 8.31
C ASN A 64 3.87 7.66 7.27
N ILE A 65 5.01 8.16 7.76
CA ILE A 65 6.14 8.55 6.92
C ILE A 65 6.63 7.42 6.00
N VAL A 66 6.52 6.16 6.44
CA VAL A 66 6.91 5.00 5.63
C VAL A 66 5.94 4.80 4.47
N THR A 67 4.64 4.99 4.69
CA THR A 67 3.62 4.93 3.63
C THR A 67 3.87 5.99 2.55
N TYR A 68 4.05 7.24 2.96
CA TYR A 68 4.33 8.35 2.03
C TYR A 68 5.66 8.17 1.29
N SER A 69 6.73 7.80 2.00
CA SER A 69 8.04 7.54 1.37
C SER A 69 7.96 6.43 0.32
N ALA A 70 7.21 5.37 0.61
CA ALA A 70 7.00 4.28 -0.34
C ALA A 70 6.26 4.76 -1.60
N LEU A 71 5.17 5.53 -1.44
CA LEU A 71 4.39 6.06 -2.56
C LEU A 71 5.22 7.00 -3.44
N ILE A 72 5.96 7.93 -2.85
CA ILE A 72 6.83 8.86 -3.57
C ILE A 72 7.88 8.08 -4.38
N ASP A 73 8.61 7.16 -3.75
CA ASP A 73 9.60 6.31 -4.42
C ASP A 73 8.98 5.48 -5.56
N GLY A 74 7.82 4.87 -5.30
CA GLY A 74 7.10 4.07 -6.27
C GLY A 74 6.60 4.87 -7.49
N HIS A 75 6.06 6.07 -7.27
CA HIS A 75 5.63 6.96 -8.34
C HIS A 75 6.80 7.50 -9.16
N CYS A 76 7.90 7.89 -8.52
CA CYS A 76 9.14 8.30 -9.20
C CYS A 76 9.67 7.18 -10.10
N LYS A 77 9.73 5.94 -9.58
CA LYS A 77 10.18 4.76 -10.36
C LYS A 77 9.24 4.39 -11.51
N ALA A 78 7.97 4.75 -11.42
CA ALA A 78 6.99 4.58 -12.48
C ALA A 78 6.98 5.73 -13.51
N GLY A 79 7.84 6.75 -13.34
CA GLY A 79 7.86 7.95 -14.19
C GLY A 79 6.69 8.91 -13.94
N GLN A 80 5.93 8.70 -12.86
CA GLN A 80 4.76 9.52 -12.48
C GLN A 80 5.16 10.61 -11.49
N THR A 81 6.14 11.43 -11.86
CA THR A 81 6.74 12.46 -10.99
C THR A 81 5.74 13.49 -10.49
N GLU A 82 4.76 13.89 -11.31
CA GLU A 82 3.71 14.84 -10.89
C GLU A 82 2.90 14.30 -9.70
N LYS A 83 2.53 13.02 -9.72
CA LYS A 83 1.85 12.38 -8.59
C LYS A 83 2.75 12.26 -7.38
N ALA A 84 4.04 12.00 -7.56
CA ALA A 84 4.99 11.98 -6.46
C ALA A 84 5.06 13.35 -5.75
N CYS A 85 5.07 14.46 -6.50
CA CYS A 85 5.03 15.81 -5.94
C CYS A 85 3.72 16.09 -5.20
N GLN A 86 2.57 15.71 -5.77
CA GLN A 86 1.27 15.87 -5.10
C GLN A 86 1.21 15.14 -3.75
N ILE A 87 1.83 13.96 -3.66
CA ILE A 87 1.91 13.19 -2.41
C ILE A 87 2.87 13.82 -1.40
N PHE A 88 3.94 14.46 -1.88
CA PHE A 88 4.91 15.17 -1.02
C PHE A 88 4.34 16.47 -0.43
N GLU A 89 3.45 17.15 -1.14
CA GLU A 89 2.82 18.41 -0.71
C GLU A 89 1.63 18.23 0.25
N ARG A 90 1.24 16.98 0.51
CA ARG A 90 0.04 16.61 1.28
C ARG A 90 0.36 16.35 2.75
#